data_AF-A0A315B1T2-F1
#
_entry.id   AF-A0A315B1T2-F1
#
_cell.length_a   1.000
_cell.length_b   1.000
_cell.length_c   1.000
_cell.angle_alpha   90.00
_cell.angle_beta   90.00
_cell.angle_gamma   90.00
#
_symmetry.space_group_name_H-M   'P 1'
#
loop_
_entity.id
_entity.type
_entity.pdbx_description
1 polymer ?
#
loop_
_entity_poly.entity_id
_entity_poly.type
_entity_poly.pdbx_seq_one_letter_code
_entity_poly.pdbx_strand_id
1 'polypeptide(L)'
;MSDLMLHLPDYWHLWAVAAVIGLIALNYGTQFVSPALRLKTSLSQVNAHLAALSQQAPGTHIDLAQLKDEVMTSPALQHAWQQYASTLQAQWQAADAGPLGAARQRVGHLSRAFFAHMDVASNGHRLDLSNLEQLAQNDPSLGKLWTEYNQALEALQQLEVSTQNTTGQWQANSHAENYFTEQALVDSPLQSNFYKHIPGILTGVGIIGTFTGLIAGLISFDVSDPERVQAELSQLVQTVGHAFLVSALAITLAMVFTWIEKSVLTGRYRQVEELQQWLDTLFNPQGGVQYMARLTLAAEMQAALSFKILSQLRESPTHTPTRSAP
;
A
#
# COMPACT_ATOMS: atom_id res chain seq x y z
N MET A 1 28.75 46.57 -24.06
CA MET A 1 28.24 45.42 -24.86
C MET A 1 29.05 45.20 -26.15
N SER A 2 29.86 46.17 -26.59
CA SER A 2 30.71 46.09 -27.79
C SER A 2 32.05 45.37 -27.59
N ASP A 3 32.69 45.46 -26.42
CA ASP A 3 33.97 44.76 -26.14
C ASP A 3 33.83 43.25 -25.93
N LEU A 4 32.64 42.79 -25.54
CA LEU A 4 32.33 41.37 -25.36
C LEU A 4 32.27 40.62 -26.69
N MET A 5 32.07 41.32 -27.82
CA MET A 5 32.00 40.74 -29.16
C MET A 5 33.36 40.61 -29.86
N LEU A 6 34.40 41.30 -29.40
CA LEU A 6 35.73 41.34 -30.04
C LEU A 6 36.68 40.21 -29.59
N HIS A 7 36.41 39.56 -28.45
CA HIS A 7 37.21 38.43 -27.94
C HIS A 7 36.57 37.04 -28.17
N LEU A 8 35.51 36.95 -29.00
CA LEU A 8 34.82 35.69 -29.30
C LEU A 8 35.67 34.58 -29.97
N PRO A 9 36.66 34.88 -30.85
CA PRO A 9 37.38 33.81 -31.55
C PRO A 9 38.22 32.94 -30.61
N ASP A 10 38.88 33.54 -29.63
CA ASP A 10 39.90 32.86 -28.82
C ASP A 10 39.30 32.02 -27.68
N TYR A 11 38.11 32.37 -27.20
CA TYR A 11 37.46 31.70 -26.06
C TYR A 11 36.17 30.94 -26.42
N TRP A 12 35.93 30.66 -27.71
CA TRP A 12 34.70 30.00 -28.17
C TRP A 12 34.45 28.66 -27.46
N HIS A 13 35.52 27.92 -27.16
CA HIS A 13 35.48 26.60 -26.52
C HIS A 13 34.98 26.67 -25.07
N LEU A 14 35.35 27.71 -24.31
CA LEU A 14 34.86 27.91 -22.95
C LEU A 14 33.36 28.23 -22.94
N TRP A 15 32.91 29.06 -23.88
CA TRP A 15 31.49 29.36 -24.06
C TRP A 15 30.68 28.14 -24.47
N ALA A 16 31.23 27.29 -25.34
CA ALA A 16 30.58 26.04 -25.73
C ALA A 16 30.40 25.10 -24.52
N VAL A 17 31.43 24.92 -23.70
CA VAL A 17 31.37 24.09 -22.48
C VAL A 17 30.39 24.68 -21.46
N ALA A 18 30.44 25.98 -21.23
CA ALA A 18 29.51 26.67 -20.33
C ALA A 18 28.06 26.55 -20.81
N ALA A 19 27.81 26.64 -22.12
CA ALA A 19 26.49 26.46 -22.71
C ALA A 19 25.98 25.02 -22.52
N VAL A 20 26.83 24.01 -22.70
CA VAL A 20 26.47 22.60 -22.44
C VAL A 20 26.13 22.39 -20.96
N ILE A 21 26.95 22.92 -20.04
CA ILE A 21 26.67 22.91 -18.59
C ILE A 21 25.32 23.56 -18.29
N GLY A 22 25.05 24.74 -18.86
CA GLY A 22 23.79 25.46 -18.70
C GLY A 22 22.58 24.69 -19.23
N LEU A 23 22.72 24.02 -20.38
CA LEU A 23 21.66 23.19 -20.97
C LEU A 23 21.36 21.98 -20.09
N ILE A 24 22.39 21.28 -19.60
CA ILE A 24 22.24 20.17 -18.66
C ILE A 24 21.54 20.65 -17.39
N ALA A 25 21.95 21.80 -16.85
CA ALA A 25 21.36 22.39 -15.66
C ALA A 25 19.88 22.76 -15.84
N LEU A 26 19.54 23.39 -16.97
CA LEU A 26 18.17 23.74 -17.32
C LEU A 26 17.31 22.49 -17.44
N ASN A 27 17.79 21.49 -18.18
CA ASN A 27 17.12 20.20 -18.35
C ASN A 27 16.88 19.51 -16.99
N TYR A 28 17.88 19.51 -16.10
CA TYR A 28 17.73 18.97 -14.75
C TYR A 28 16.64 19.71 -13.96
N GLY A 29 16.62 21.04 -14.00
CA GLY A 29 15.59 21.84 -13.35
C GLY A 29 14.18 21.57 -13.87
N THR A 30 14.00 21.53 -15.19
CA THR A 30 12.66 21.42 -15.80
C THR A 30 12.14 19.99 -15.83
N GLN A 31 12.99 18.99 -16.05
CA GLN A 31 12.57 17.60 -16.28
C GLN A 31 12.76 16.70 -15.06
N PHE A 32 13.60 17.06 -14.10
CA PHE A 32 13.76 16.30 -12.85
C PHE A 32 13.14 17.02 -11.65
N VAL A 33 13.55 18.27 -11.38
CA VAL A 33 13.11 18.99 -10.17
C VAL A 33 11.63 19.34 -10.22
N SER A 34 11.12 19.84 -11.37
CA SER A 34 9.70 20.22 -11.49
C SER A 34 8.75 19.02 -11.31
N PRO A 35 8.93 17.88 -11.98
CA PRO A 35 8.10 16.70 -11.73
C PRO A 35 8.23 16.18 -10.30
N ALA A 36 9.41 16.25 -9.69
CA ALA A 36 9.59 15.80 -8.31
C ALA A 36 8.85 16.64 -7.27
N LEU A 37 8.69 17.95 -7.51
CA LEU A 37 7.86 18.83 -6.68
C LEU A 37 6.36 18.54 -6.86
N ARG A 38 5.92 18.22 -8.08
CA ARG A 38 4.54 17.77 -8.33
C ARG A 38 4.26 16.44 -7.65
N LEU A 39 5.20 15.50 -7.72
CA LEU A 39 5.06 14.21 -7.05
C LEU A 39 5.02 14.38 -5.53
N LYS A 40 5.85 15.27 -4.96
CA LYS A 40 5.83 15.61 -3.54
C LYS A 40 4.45 16.04 -3.06
N THR A 41 3.84 16.97 -3.81
CA THR A 41 2.53 17.55 -3.46
C THR A 41 1.44 16.50 -3.59
N SER A 42 1.43 15.73 -4.68
CA SER A 42 0.49 14.62 -4.88
C SER A 42 0.58 13.57 -3.77
N LEU A 43 1.78 13.06 -3.44
CA LEU A 43 1.95 12.07 -2.37
C LEU A 43 1.59 12.63 -0.99
N SER A 44 1.92 13.91 -0.71
CA SER A 44 1.54 14.53 0.56
C SER A 44 0.03 14.69 0.72
N GLN A 45 -0.70 14.97 -0.37
CA GLN A 45 -2.16 15.05 -0.36
C GLN A 45 -2.75 13.66 -0.10
N VAL A 46 -2.25 12.63 -0.78
CA VAL A 46 -2.67 11.24 -0.58
C VAL A 46 -2.46 10.82 0.89
N ASN A 47 -1.27 11.02 1.44
CA ASN A 47 -0.98 10.67 2.84
C ASN A 47 -1.86 11.43 3.82
N ALA A 48 -2.10 12.72 3.60
CA ALA A 48 -2.99 13.51 4.45
C ALA A 48 -4.43 13.01 4.43
N HIS A 49 -4.95 12.64 3.25
CA HIS A 49 -6.28 12.07 3.10
C HIS A 49 -6.39 10.68 3.75
N LEU A 50 -5.42 9.80 3.53
CA LEU A 50 -5.39 8.47 4.17
C LEU A 50 -5.27 8.58 5.69
N ALA A 51 -4.45 9.51 6.19
CA ALA A 51 -4.34 9.80 7.61
C ALA A 51 -5.68 10.29 8.21
N ALA A 52 -6.41 11.16 7.50
CA ALA A 52 -7.73 11.61 7.96
C ALA A 52 -8.75 10.45 8.02
N LEU A 53 -8.75 9.59 7.00
CA LEU A 53 -9.61 8.40 6.95
C LEU A 53 -9.30 7.41 8.08
N SER A 54 -8.03 7.26 8.47
CA SER A 54 -7.63 6.40 9.58
C SER A 54 -8.15 6.86 10.94
N GLN A 55 -8.43 8.15 11.11
CA GLN A 55 -8.91 8.75 12.36
C GLN A 55 -10.45 8.73 12.47
N GLN A 56 -11.16 8.39 11.39
CA GLN A 56 -12.60 8.24 11.42
C GLN A 56 -13.02 6.94 12.13
N ALA A 57 -14.21 6.98 12.74
CA ALA A 57 -14.69 5.92 13.62
C ALA A 57 -14.71 4.54 12.90
N PRO A 58 -14.36 3.45 13.63
CA PRO A 58 -14.35 2.10 13.07
C PRO A 58 -15.77 1.73 12.62
N GLY A 59 -15.95 1.52 11.31
CA GLY A 59 -17.26 1.27 10.69
C GLY A 59 -17.67 2.28 9.62
N THR A 60 -16.88 3.33 9.39
CA THR A 60 -17.10 4.25 8.26
C THR A 60 -16.92 3.49 6.94
N HIS A 61 -17.94 3.49 6.08
CA HIS A 61 -17.89 2.86 4.76
C HIS A 61 -16.81 3.52 3.89
N ILE A 62 -15.68 2.83 3.71
CA ILE A 62 -14.64 3.26 2.77
C ILE A 62 -15.08 2.81 1.38
N ASP A 63 -15.48 3.76 0.54
CA ASP A 63 -15.76 3.48 -0.87
C ASP A 63 -14.45 3.42 -1.66
N LEU A 64 -14.11 2.24 -2.18
CA LEU A 64 -12.88 1.99 -2.93
C LEU A 64 -12.85 2.74 -4.27
N ALA A 65 -14.02 3.02 -4.86
CA ALA A 65 -14.11 3.79 -6.10
C ALA A 65 -13.83 5.27 -5.82
N GLN A 66 -14.39 5.80 -4.73
CA GLN A 66 -14.11 7.17 -4.28
C GLN A 66 -12.64 7.34 -3.91
N LEU A 67 -12.03 6.36 -3.23
CA LEU A 67 -10.61 6.42 -2.90
C LEU A 67 -9.70 6.40 -4.15
N LYS A 68 -10.09 5.69 -5.20
CA LYS A 68 -9.39 5.71 -6.50
C LYS A 68 -9.48 7.09 -7.15
N ASP A 69 -10.69 7.64 -7.26
CA ASP A 69 -10.96 8.79 -8.11
C ASP A 69 -10.62 10.12 -7.40
N GLU A 70 -10.79 10.21 -6.08
CA GLU A 70 -10.51 11.43 -5.31
C GLU A 70 -9.10 11.48 -4.74
N VAL A 71 -8.57 10.34 -4.26
CA VAL A 71 -7.28 10.31 -3.56
C VAL A 71 -6.14 9.91 -4.50
N MET A 72 -6.32 8.83 -5.28
CA MET A 72 -5.29 8.32 -6.18
C MET A 72 -5.34 9.00 -7.55
N THR A 73 -5.02 10.31 -7.60
CA THR A 73 -5.17 11.13 -8.81
C THR A 73 -4.08 10.93 -9.87
N SER A 74 -2.92 10.39 -9.51
CA SER A 74 -1.82 10.18 -10.48
C SER A 74 -1.94 8.85 -11.22
N PRO A 75 -1.55 8.74 -12.51
CA PRO A 75 -1.68 7.50 -13.28
C PRO A 75 -0.95 6.30 -12.64
N ALA A 76 0.24 6.53 -12.09
CA ALA A 76 1.01 5.49 -11.40
C ALA A 76 0.31 5.00 -10.14
N LEU A 77 -0.27 5.92 -9.35
CA LEU A 77 -1.05 5.58 -8.16
C LEU A 77 -2.34 4.85 -8.52
N GLN A 78 -3.03 5.25 -9.59
CA GLN A 78 -4.25 4.57 -10.04
C GLN A 78 -4.00 3.13 -10.44
N HIS A 79 -2.92 2.88 -11.17
CA HIS A 79 -2.55 1.53 -11.57
C HIS A 79 -2.19 0.66 -10.35
N ALA A 80 -1.36 1.18 -9.44
CA ALA A 80 -1.01 0.50 -8.20
C ALA A 80 -2.25 0.21 -7.34
N TRP A 81 -3.16 1.19 -7.23
CA TRP A 81 -4.42 1.03 -6.51
C TRP A 81 -5.34 0.00 -7.17
N GLN A 82 -5.46 -0.04 -8.49
CA GLN A 82 -6.29 -1.06 -9.16
C GLN A 82 -5.80 -2.47 -8.89
N GLN A 83 -4.48 -2.68 -8.90
CA GLN A 83 -3.90 -3.97 -8.57
C GLN A 83 -4.12 -4.32 -7.11
N TYR A 84 -3.90 -3.37 -6.19
CA TYR A 84 -4.14 -3.58 -4.76
C TYR A 84 -5.63 -3.80 -4.44
N ALA A 85 -6.54 -3.04 -5.03
CA ALA A 85 -7.98 -3.17 -4.84
C ALA A 85 -8.51 -4.53 -5.30
N SER A 86 -7.86 -5.15 -6.29
CA SER A 86 -8.21 -6.52 -6.71
C SER A 86 -7.90 -7.59 -5.65
N THR A 87 -7.01 -7.30 -4.70
CA THR A 87 -6.67 -8.21 -3.59
C THR A 87 -7.41 -7.90 -2.30
N LEU A 88 -8.16 -6.80 -2.25
CA LEU A 88 -9.06 -6.47 -1.15
C LEU A 88 -10.28 -7.40 -1.20
N GLN A 89 -10.51 -8.13 -0.11
CA GLN A 89 -11.70 -8.96 0.06
C GLN A 89 -12.64 -8.30 1.08
N ALA A 90 -13.91 -8.16 0.69
CA ALA A 90 -14.95 -7.78 1.64
C ALA A 90 -15.14 -8.93 2.62
N GLN A 91 -14.76 -8.74 3.89
CA GLN A 91 -14.99 -9.75 4.91
C GLN A 91 -16.49 -9.79 5.23
N TRP A 92 -17.21 -10.73 4.61
CA TRP A 92 -18.47 -11.20 5.14
C TRP A 92 -18.13 -12.19 6.26
N GLN A 93 -18.43 -11.87 7.53
CA GLN A 93 -18.44 -12.92 8.55
C GLN A 93 -19.38 -14.02 8.04
N ALA A 94 -18.84 -15.22 7.77
CA ALA A 94 -19.66 -16.38 7.49
C ALA A 94 -20.73 -16.45 8.58
N ALA A 95 -22.00 -16.58 8.16
CA ALA A 95 -23.19 -16.50 9.00
C ALA A 95 -23.12 -17.35 10.29
N ASP A 96 -22.21 -18.32 10.33
CA ASP A 96 -22.05 -19.33 11.37
C ASP A 96 -20.77 -19.21 12.21
N ALA A 97 -19.80 -18.34 11.86
CA ALA A 97 -18.49 -18.25 12.51
C ALA A 97 -18.28 -16.92 13.26
N GLY A 98 -18.96 -16.78 14.40
CA GLY A 98 -18.88 -15.64 15.31
C GLY A 98 -19.92 -15.70 16.43
N PRO A 99 -20.00 -14.67 17.32
CA PRO A 99 -21.03 -14.59 18.35
C PRO A 99 -22.46 -14.65 17.78
N LEU A 100 -22.63 -14.16 16.55
CA LEU A 100 -23.87 -14.23 15.77
C LEU A 100 -24.22 -15.67 15.33
N GLY A 101 -23.24 -16.43 14.83
CA GLY A 101 -23.41 -17.83 14.48
C GLY A 101 -23.72 -18.70 15.69
N ALA A 102 -23.02 -18.47 16.81
CA ALA A 102 -23.28 -19.13 18.08
C ALA A 102 -24.69 -18.80 18.61
N ALA A 103 -25.14 -17.54 18.48
CA ALA A 103 -26.50 -17.13 18.84
C ALA A 103 -27.56 -17.81 17.96
N ARG A 104 -27.36 -17.87 16.64
CA ARG A 104 -28.24 -18.60 15.70
C ARG A 104 -28.32 -20.08 16.02
N GLN A 105 -27.19 -20.73 16.30
CA GLN A 105 -27.16 -22.13 16.71
C GLN A 105 -27.90 -22.36 18.04
N ARG A 106 -27.74 -21.46 19.02
CA ARG A 106 -28.42 -21.53 20.31
C ARG A 106 -29.94 -21.43 20.17
N VAL A 107 -30.44 -20.47 19.39
CA VAL A 107 -31.88 -20.32 19.08
C VAL A 107 -32.40 -21.56 18.32
N GLY A 108 -31.62 -22.07 17.38
CA GLY A 108 -31.95 -23.30 16.64
C GLY A 108 -31.98 -24.56 17.51
N HIS A 109 -31.18 -24.64 18.57
CA HIS A 109 -31.20 -25.76 19.52
C HIS A 109 -32.36 -25.65 20.50
N LEU A 110 -32.61 -24.45 21.05
CA LEU A 110 -33.71 -24.20 21.98
C LEU A 110 -35.09 -24.42 21.33
N SER A 111 -35.27 -23.97 20.08
CA SER A 111 -36.49 -24.25 19.31
C SER A 111 -36.73 -25.75 19.14
N ARG A 112 -35.71 -26.51 18.70
CA ARG A 112 -35.82 -27.98 18.57
C ARG A 112 -36.15 -28.67 19.89
N ALA A 113 -35.54 -28.26 21.00
CA ALA A 113 -35.83 -28.80 22.32
C ALA A 113 -37.28 -28.51 22.76
N PHE A 114 -37.76 -27.29 22.53
CA PHE A 114 -39.15 -26.90 22.80
C PHE A 114 -40.15 -27.73 21.99
N PHE A 115 -39.94 -27.87 20.68
CA PHE A 115 -40.83 -28.67 19.82
C PHE A 115 -40.79 -30.16 20.13
N ALA A 116 -39.63 -30.72 20.50
CA ALA A 116 -39.53 -32.11 20.92
C ALA A 116 -40.32 -32.37 22.22
N HIS A 117 -40.27 -31.43 23.18
CA HIS A 117 -41.01 -31.56 24.44
C HIS A 117 -42.53 -31.42 24.23
N MET A 118 -42.95 -30.56 23.31
CA MET A 118 -44.36 -30.45 22.92
C MET A 118 -44.88 -31.66 22.14
N ASP A 119 -44.08 -32.25 21.26
CA ASP A 119 -44.47 -33.44 20.50
C ASP A 119 -44.76 -34.62 21.45
N VAL A 120 -43.89 -34.81 22.45
CA VAL A 120 -44.05 -35.79 23.53
C VAL A 120 -45.29 -35.48 24.39
N ALA A 121 -45.58 -34.21 24.68
CA ALA A 121 -46.75 -33.81 25.46
C ALA A 121 -48.08 -33.93 24.67
N SER A 122 -48.03 -33.88 23.33
CA SER A 122 -49.22 -33.87 22.46
C SER A 122 -49.74 -35.24 22.06
N ASN A 123 -48.97 -36.31 22.30
CA ASN A 123 -49.33 -37.69 21.99
C ASN A 123 -49.85 -37.88 20.54
N GLY A 124 -49.28 -37.13 19.58
CA GLY A 124 -49.60 -37.24 18.16
C GLY A 124 -50.85 -36.47 17.68
N HIS A 125 -51.47 -35.64 18.52
CA HIS A 125 -52.55 -34.76 18.07
C HIS A 125 -52.00 -33.50 17.39
N ARG A 126 -52.60 -33.10 16.26
CA ARG A 126 -52.26 -31.87 15.52
C ARG A 126 -52.48 -30.65 16.43
N LEU A 127 -51.40 -30.12 17.00
CA LEU A 127 -51.44 -28.91 17.82
C LEU A 127 -51.59 -27.68 16.93
N ASP A 128 -52.55 -26.83 17.28
CA ASP A 128 -52.81 -25.55 16.64
C ASP A 128 -51.83 -24.50 17.21
N LEU A 129 -51.00 -23.93 16.32
CA LEU A 129 -49.91 -22.99 16.66
C LEU A 129 -50.42 -21.71 17.35
N SER A 130 -51.72 -21.45 17.25
CA SER A 130 -52.41 -20.31 17.84
C SER A 130 -52.55 -20.38 19.38
N ASN A 131 -52.37 -21.56 19.99
CA ASN A 131 -52.51 -21.78 21.45
C ASN A 131 -51.19 -22.10 22.17
N LEU A 132 -50.03 -21.99 21.50
CA LEU A 132 -48.71 -22.30 22.06
C LEU A 132 -48.41 -21.55 23.37
N GLU A 133 -48.81 -20.28 23.43
CA GLU A 133 -48.53 -19.41 24.56
C GLU A 133 -49.37 -19.75 25.80
N GLN A 134 -50.59 -20.25 25.59
CA GLN A 134 -51.45 -20.77 26.66
C GLN A 134 -51.03 -22.17 27.12
N LEU A 135 -50.53 -23.02 26.22
CA LEU A 135 -50.03 -24.36 26.56
C LEU A 135 -48.71 -24.28 27.36
N ALA A 136 -47.82 -23.35 27.01
CA ALA A 136 -46.56 -23.12 27.71
C ALA A 136 -46.75 -22.53 29.12
N GLN A 137 -47.87 -21.83 29.37
CA GLN A 137 -48.23 -21.31 30.71
C GLN A 137 -48.74 -22.39 31.66
N ASN A 138 -49.30 -23.50 31.13
CA ASN A 138 -49.87 -24.57 31.94
C ASN A 138 -48.85 -25.62 32.40
N ASP A 139 -47.66 -25.68 31.79
CA ASP A 139 -46.58 -26.61 32.15
C ASP A 139 -45.31 -25.84 32.58
N PRO A 140 -44.87 -25.97 33.85
CA PRO A 140 -43.72 -25.22 34.37
C PRO A 140 -42.39 -25.56 33.68
N SER A 141 -42.28 -26.70 32.99
CA SER A 141 -41.09 -27.08 32.23
C SER A 141 -41.03 -26.41 30.85
N LEU A 142 -42.17 -26.33 30.15
CA LEU A 142 -42.30 -25.63 28.86
C LEU A 142 -42.18 -24.11 29.03
N GLY A 143 -42.72 -23.55 30.11
CA GLY A 143 -42.60 -22.13 30.43
C GLY A 143 -41.13 -21.66 30.59
N LYS A 144 -40.26 -22.50 31.17
CA LYS A 144 -38.82 -22.21 31.29
C LYS A 144 -38.11 -22.24 29.94
N LEU A 145 -38.39 -23.24 29.10
CA LEU A 145 -37.81 -23.34 27.75
C LEU A 145 -38.26 -22.18 26.85
N TRP A 146 -39.51 -21.75 26.98
CA TRP A 146 -40.06 -20.60 26.26
C TRP A 146 -39.37 -19.28 26.64
N THR A 147 -39.13 -19.06 27.95
CA THR A 147 -38.41 -17.87 28.43
C THR A 147 -36.95 -17.86 27.98
N GLU A 148 -36.25 -18.99 28.04
CA GLU A 148 -34.88 -19.11 27.53
C GLU A 148 -34.80 -18.91 26.01
N TYR A 149 -35.79 -19.40 25.25
CA TYR A 149 -35.88 -19.18 23.81
C TYR A 149 -36.08 -17.69 23.47
N ASN A 150 -37.03 -17.01 24.11
CA ASN A 150 -37.28 -15.58 23.87
C ASN A 150 -36.06 -14.73 24.23
N GLN A 151 -35.39 -15.03 25.34
CA GLN A 151 -34.16 -14.33 25.73
C GLN A 151 -33.02 -14.55 24.73
N ALA A 152 -32.89 -15.77 24.18
CA ALA A 152 -31.91 -16.06 23.13
C ALA A 152 -32.27 -15.37 21.80
N LEU A 153 -33.56 -15.23 21.49
CA LEU A 153 -34.06 -14.54 20.28
C LEU A 153 -33.81 -13.03 20.37
N GLU A 154 -34.08 -12.40 21.51
CA GLU A 154 -33.78 -10.98 21.76
C GLU A 154 -32.28 -10.70 21.67
N ALA A 155 -31.44 -11.56 22.26
CA ALA A 155 -29.98 -11.44 22.15
C ALA A 155 -29.52 -11.55 20.69
N LEU A 156 -30.12 -12.45 19.90
CA LEU A 156 -29.85 -12.61 18.48
C LEU A 156 -30.25 -11.36 17.70
N GLN A 157 -31.43 -10.78 17.95
CA GLN A 157 -31.87 -9.54 17.30
C GLN A 157 -30.94 -8.37 17.61
N GLN A 158 -30.50 -8.20 18.86
CA GLN A 158 -29.55 -7.15 19.24
C GLN A 158 -28.21 -7.30 18.51
N LEU A 159 -27.73 -8.54 18.39
CA LEU A 159 -26.52 -8.87 17.63
C LEU A 159 -26.71 -8.64 16.12
N GLU A 160 -27.85 -8.99 15.54
CA GLU A 160 -28.15 -8.75 14.12
C GLU A 160 -28.20 -7.25 13.78
N VAL A 161 -28.86 -6.44 14.61
CA VAL A 161 -28.91 -4.98 14.46
C VAL A 161 -27.52 -4.35 14.60
N SER A 162 -26.70 -4.84 15.54
CA SER A 162 -25.32 -4.38 15.71
C SER A 162 -24.44 -4.72 14.50
N THR A 163 -24.62 -5.91 13.92
CA THR A 163 -23.76 -6.42 12.84
C THR A 163 -24.17 -5.90 11.47
N GLN A 164 -25.45 -5.58 11.26
CA GLN A 164 -25.91 -4.84 10.07
C GLN A 164 -25.29 -3.44 9.97
N ASN A 165 -24.87 -2.86 11.09
CA ASN A 165 -24.15 -1.58 11.12
C ASN A 165 -22.63 -1.73 10.94
N THR A 166 -22.08 -2.95 10.99
CA THR A 166 -20.70 -3.23 10.58
C THR A 166 -20.70 -3.78 9.16
N THR A 167 -20.87 -2.89 8.18
CA THR A 167 -20.51 -3.20 6.79
C THR A 167 -19.09 -3.75 6.76
N GLY A 168 -18.90 -4.90 6.10
CA GLY A 168 -17.70 -5.73 6.19
C GLY A 168 -16.40 -4.90 6.12
N GLN A 169 -15.54 -5.08 7.12
CA GLN A 169 -14.20 -4.50 7.08
C GLN A 169 -13.47 -5.08 5.88
N TRP A 170 -13.00 -4.22 4.97
CA TRP A 170 -12.17 -4.63 3.85
C TRP A 170 -10.83 -5.12 4.39
N GLN A 171 -10.45 -6.34 4.04
CA GLN A 171 -9.17 -6.93 4.45
C GLN A 171 -8.30 -7.14 3.22
N ALA A 172 -7.03 -6.76 3.32
CA ALA A 172 -6.04 -7.05 2.30
C ALA A 172 -5.48 -8.46 2.47
N ASN A 173 -5.38 -9.21 1.36
CA ASN A 173 -4.67 -10.50 1.33
C ASN A 173 -3.14 -10.34 1.20
N SER A 174 -2.66 -9.12 1.01
CA SER A 174 -1.27 -8.81 0.68
C SER A 174 -0.91 -7.40 1.14
N HIS A 175 0.33 -7.21 1.61
CA HIS A 175 0.84 -5.89 2.00
C HIS A 175 0.82 -4.89 0.85
N ALA A 176 0.59 -3.62 1.18
CA ALA A 176 0.59 -2.53 0.21
C ALA A 176 1.94 -2.37 -0.52
N GLU A 177 3.06 -2.69 0.13
CA GLU A 177 4.41 -2.60 -0.44
C GLU A 177 4.61 -3.38 -1.75
N ASN A 178 3.86 -4.47 -1.94
CA ASN A 178 3.95 -5.30 -3.15
C ASN A 178 3.40 -4.61 -4.41
N TYR A 179 2.52 -3.62 -4.23
CA TYR A 179 1.87 -2.91 -5.34
C TYR A 179 2.35 -1.46 -5.41
N PHE A 180 2.53 -0.83 -4.26
CA PHE A 180 3.00 0.55 -4.13
C PHE A 180 4.53 0.59 -4.03
N THR A 181 5.22 0.09 -5.05
CA THR A 181 6.70 0.06 -5.05
C THR A 181 7.30 1.46 -5.28
N GLU A 182 8.40 1.77 -4.58
CA GLU A 182 9.18 3.00 -4.80
C GLU A 182 9.62 3.13 -6.27
N GLN A 183 9.96 2.00 -6.90
CA GLN A 183 10.39 1.95 -8.28
C GLN A 183 9.30 2.45 -9.25
N ALA A 184 8.04 2.07 -9.04
CA ALA A 184 6.92 2.46 -9.90
C ALA A 184 6.43 3.88 -9.58
N LEU A 185 6.38 4.25 -8.30
CA LEU A 185 5.81 5.52 -7.86
C LEU A 185 6.79 6.70 -7.90
N VAL A 186 8.10 6.45 -7.79
CA VAL A 186 9.12 7.50 -7.68
C VAL A 186 10.14 7.39 -8.80
N ASP A 187 10.77 6.23 -8.98
CA ASP A 187 11.91 6.12 -9.89
C ASP A 187 11.53 6.18 -11.37
N SER A 188 10.42 5.53 -11.75
CA SER A 188 9.90 5.56 -13.12
C SER A 188 9.48 6.97 -13.56
N PRO A 189 8.61 7.69 -12.82
CA PRO A 189 8.19 9.04 -13.25
C PRO A 189 9.31 10.08 -13.19
N LEU A 190 10.29 9.94 -12.29
CA LEU A 190 11.42 10.85 -12.18
C LEU A 190 12.60 10.46 -13.06
N GLN A 191 12.55 9.31 -13.73
CA GLN A 191 13.67 8.73 -14.46
C GLN A 191 14.97 8.75 -13.63
N SER A 192 14.88 8.39 -12.35
CA SER A 192 16.00 8.53 -11.39
C SER A 192 17.26 7.80 -11.87
N ASN A 193 17.08 6.71 -12.61
CA ASN A 193 18.15 5.96 -13.27
C ASN A 193 18.97 6.77 -14.28
N PHE A 194 18.38 7.75 -14.97
CA PHE A 194 19.12 8.63 -15.88
C PHE A 194 19.80 9.76 -15.10
N TYR A 195 19.05 10.41 -14.21
CA TYR A 195 19.50 11.61 -13.51
C TYR A 195 20.64 11.36 -12.51
N LYS A 196 20.74 10.14 -11.96
CA LYS A 196 21.87 9.73 -11.10
C LYS A 196 23.24 9.80 -11.78
N HIS A 197 23.28 9.85 -13.11
CA HIS A 197 24.53 9.94 -13.89
C HIS A 197 24.87 11.38 -14.31
N ILE A 198 23.93 12.32 -14.19
CA ILE A 198 24.13 13.72 -14.58
C ILE A 198 25.31 14.39 -13.85
N PRO A 199 25.51 14.20 -12.53
CA PRO A 199 26.69 14.74 -11.86
C PRO A 199 28.01 14.28 -12.48
N GLY A 200 28.11 13.00 -12.86
CA GLY A 200 29.29 12.45 -13.52
C GLY A 200 29.50 12.98 -14.94
N ILE A 201 28.42 13.18 -15.69
CA ILE A 201 28.50 13.83 -17.01
C ILE A 201 28.99 15.27 -16.86
N LEU A 202 28.50 15.99 -15.85
CA LEU A 202 28.84 17.39 -15.62
C LEU A 202 30.31 17.56 -15.22
N THR A 203 30.85 16.69 -14.36
CA THR A 203 32.28 16.68 -14.05
C THR A 203 33.12 16.32 -15.27
N GLY A 204 32.69 15.34 -16.07
CA GLY A 204 33.34 14.99 -17.33
C GLY A 204 33.42 16.17 -18.31
N VAL A 205 32.31 16.89 -18.50
CA VAL A 205 32.25 18.10 -19.33
C VAL A 205 33.18 19.18 -18.79
N GLY A 206 33.23 19.39 -17.46
CA GLY A 206 34.17 20.32 -16.83
C GLY A 206 35.64 19.97 -17.09
N ILE A 207 36.01 18.68 -16.95
CA ILE A 207 37.37 18.19 -17.22
C ILE A 207 37.74 18.36 -18.70
N ILE A 208 36.84 18.02 -19.62
CA ILE A 208 37.04 18.23 -21.06
C ILE A 208 37.25 19.71 -21.36
N GLY A 209 36.48 20.59 -20.70
CA GLY A 209 36.66 22.04 -20.82
C GLY A 209 38.04 22.52 -20.38
N THR A 210 38.55 22.03 -19.26
CA THR A 210 39.91 22.37 -18.81
C THR A 210 40.99 21.89 -19.76
N PHE A 211 40.89 20.65 -20.24
CA PHE A 211 41.86 20.13 -21.19
C PHE A 211 41.82 20.89 -22.51
N THR A 212 40.63 21.25 -22.99
CA THR A 212 40.48 22.05 -24.21
C THR A 212 41.09 23.44 -24.04
N GLY A 213 40.87 24.10 -22.89
CA GLY A 213 41.46 25.41 -22.60
C GLY A 213 42.98 25.36 -22.47
N LEU A 214 43.53 24.31 -21.86
CA LEU A 214 44.98 24.06 -21.82
C LEU A 214 45.54 23.88 -23.23
N ILE A 215 44.93 23.02 -24.04
CA ILE A 215 45.37 22.75 -25.42
C ILE A 215 45.32 24.04 -26.26
N ALA A 216 44.24 24.82 -26.18
CA ALA A 216 44.11 26.09 -26.90
C ALA A 216 45.15 27.12 -26.47
N GLY A 217 45.42 27.23 -25.16
CA GLY A 217 46.46 28.10 -24.62
C GLY A 217 47.85 27.71 -25.12
N LEU A 218 48.19 26.41 -25.12
CA LEU A 218 49.50 25.92 -25.57
C LEU A 218 49.70 26.10 -27.09
N ILE A 219 48.66 25.87 -27.90
CA ILE A 219 48.75 26.06 -29.36
C ILE A 219 49.01 27.52 -29.72
N SER A 220 48.49 28.46 -28.92
CA SER A 220 48.64 29.90 -29.16
C SER A 220 49.96 30.47 -28.64
N PHE A 221 50.73 29.71 -27.86
CA PHE A 221 51.96 30.17 -27.22
C PHE A 221 53.15 30.14 -28.19
N ASP A 222 53.57 31.31 -28.67
CA ASP A 222 54.75 31.47 -29.53
C ASP A 222 55.99 31.92 -28.74
N VAL A 223 57.11 31.22 -28.90
CA VAL A 223 58.39 31.47 -28.22
C VAL A 223 59.41 32.15 -29.14
N SER A 224 59.02 32.46 -30.37
CA SER A 224 59.95 32.96 -31.40
C SER A 224 60.51 34.35 -31.10
N ASP A 225 59.77 35.20 -30.38
CA ASP A 225 60.14 36.60 -30.08
C ASP A 225 60.45 36.81 -28.58
N PRO A 226 61.72 36.98 -28.17
CA PRO A 226 62.13 37.15 -26.76
C PRO A 226 61.47 38.34 -26.04
N GLU A 227 61.10 39.39 -26.77
CA GLU A 227 60.43 40.57 -26.22
C GLU A 227 58.94 40.34 -25.93
N ARG A 228 58.31 39.33 -26.55
CA ARG A 228 56.88 39.03 -26.41
C ARG A 228 56.58 37.87 -25.46
N VAL A 229 57.58 37.05 -25.11
CA VAL A 229 57.40 35.87 -24.26
C VAL A 229 56.68 36.17 -22.94
N GLN A 230 56.94 37.32 -22.31
CA GLN A 230 56.25 37.69 -21.05
C GLN A 230 54.74 37.93 -21.26
N ALA A 231 54.36 38.55 -22.37
CA ALA A 231 52.95 38.81 -22.70
C ALA A 231 52.23 37.50 -23.07
N GLU A 232 52.88 36.65 -23.87
CA GLU A 232 52.37 35.32 -24.25
C GLU A 232 52.18 34.41 -23.03
N LEU A 233 53.14 34.43 -22.09
CA LEU A 233 53.02 33.67 -20.84
C LEU A 233 51.86 34.19 -19.98
N SER A 234 51.65 35.51 -19.93
CA SER A 234 50.51 36.10 -19.21
C SER A 234 49.17 35.68 -19.81
N GLN A 235 49.06 35.69 -21.14
CA GLN A 235 47.86 35.27 -21.86
C GLN A 235 47.59 33.76 -21.68
N LEU A 236 48.63 32.93 -21.72
CA LEU A 236 48.53 31.49 -21.42
C LEU A 236 47.97 31.26 -20.01
N VAL A 237 48.57 31.89 -19.00
CA VAL A 237 48.14 31.74 -17.59
C VAL A 237 46.69 32.20 -17.41
N GLN A 238 46.29 33.31 -18.04
CA GLN A 238 44.90 33.78 -18.00
C GLN A 238 43.94 32.80 -18.67
N THR A 239 44.26 32.30 -19.87
CA THR A 239 43.42 31.35 -20.61
C THR A 239 43.19 30.07 -19.81
N VAL A 240 44.27 29.53 -19.23
CA VAL A 240 44.23 28.35 -18.38
C VAL A 240 43.43 28.62 -17.11
N GLY A 241 43.64 29.78 -16.47
CA GLY A 241 42.91 30.19 -15.27
C GLY A 241 41.38 30.24 -15.48
N HIS A 242 40.92 30.80 -16.61
CA HIS A 242 39.49 30.81 -16.95
C HIS A 242 38.95 29.40 -17.15
N ALA A 243 39.70 28.51 -17.79
CA ALA A 243 39.30 27.11 -17.98
C ALA A 243 39.14 26.36 -16.65
N PHE A 244 40.05 26.61 -15.68
CA PHE A 244 39.95 26.07 -14.32
C PHE A 244 38.71 26.56 -13.58
N LEU A 245 38.36 27.86 -13.70
CA LEU A 245 37.14 28.40 -13.09
C LEU A 245 35.86 27.73 -13.63
N VAL A 246 35.79 27.49 -14.94
CA VAL A 246 34.64 26.80 -15.56
C VAL A 246 34.49 25.36 -15.01
N SER A 247 35.59 24.64 -14.80
CA SER A 247 35.56 23.30 -14.22
C SER A 247 35.24 23.30 -12.73
N ALA A 248 35.76 24.26 -11.97
CA ALA A 248 35.37 24.45 -10.57
C ALA A 248 33.85 24.64 -10.45
N LEU A 249 33.26 25.48 -11.31
CA LEU A 249 31.80 25.67 -11.39
C LEU A 249 31.09 24.35 -11.74
N ALA A 250 31.55 23.62 -12.75
CA ALA A 250 30.97 22.34 -13.15
C ALA A 250 30.94 21.32 -11.99
N ILE A 251 32.04 21.20 -11.25
CA ILE A 251 32.17 20.31 -10.10
C ILE A 251 31.25 20.76 -8.95
N THR A 252 31.24 22.06 -8.62
CA THR A 252 30.34 22.60 -7.60
C THR A 252 28.88 22.33 -7.96
N LEU A 253 28.50 22.54 -9.23
CA LEU A 253 27.15 22.29 -9.70
C LEU A 253 26.81 20.79 -9.68
N ALA A 254 27.77 19.90 -9.95
CA ALA A 254 27.59 18.46 -9.85
C ALA A 254 27.32 18.01 -8.41
N MET A 255 28.03 18.60 -7.44
CA MET A 255 27.80 18.36 -6.01
C MET A 255 26.39 18.83 -5.60
N VAL A 256 25.99 20.02 -6.04
CA VAL A 256 24.64 20.56 -5.78
C VAL A 256 23.56 19.65 -6.38
N PHE A 257 23.73 19.19 -7.62
CA PHE A 257 22.77 18.28 -8.26
C PHE A 257 22.68 16.94 -7.55
N THR A 258 23.81 16.37 -7.12
CA THR A 258 23.82 15.13 -6.33
C THR A 258 23.06 15.32 -5.02
N TRP A 259 23.29 16.43 -4.33
CA TRP A 259 22.59 16.73 -3.07
C TRP A 259 21.08 16.90 -3.27
N ILE A 260 20.67 17.66 -4.28
CA ILE A 260 19.25 17.86 -4.62
C ILE A 260 18.60 16.52 -4.98
N GLU A 261 19.24 15.73 -5.86
CA GLU A 261 18.75 14.42 -6.29
C GLU A 261 18.49 13.50 -5.09
N LYS A 262 19.49 13.32 -4.22
CA LYS A 262 19.38 12.45 -3.05
C LYS A 262 18.34 12.97 -2.06
N SER A 263 18.34 14.27 -1.77
CA SER A 263 17.37 14.86 -0.84
C SER A 263 15.93 14.68 -1.34
N VAL A 264 15.69 14.92 -2.63
CA VAL A 264 14.38 14.78 -3.25
C VAL A 264 13.92 13.32 -3.26
N LEU A 265 14.76 12.38 -3.71
CA LEU A 265 14.41 10.96 -3.77
C LEU A 265 14.12 10.39 -2.37
N THR A 266 15.01 10.61 -1.40
CA THR A 266 14.79 10.17 -0.02
C THR A 266 13.49 10.73 0.56
N GLY A 267 13.17 12.00 0.26
CA GLY A 267 11.91 12.60 0.68
C GLY A 267 10.66 12.05 -0.01
N ARG A 268 10.77 11.47 -1.22
CA ARG A 268 9.65 10.81 -1.91
C ARG A 268 9.48 9.37 -1.43
N TYR A 269 10.58 8.64 -1.24
CA TYR A 269 10.56 7.28 -0.69
C TYR A 269 9.85 7.22 0.67
N ARG A 270 10.20 8.13 1.59
CA ARG A 270 9.50 8.25 2.89
C ARG A 270 8.00 8.49 2.76
N GLN A 271 7.56 9.27 1.77
CA GLN A 271 6.12 9.50 1.54
C GLN A 271 5.43 8.23 1.01
N VAL A 272 6.12 7.43 0.21
CA VAL A 272 5.60 6.13 -0.25
C VAL A 272 5.53 5.14 0.92
N GLU A 273 6.53 5.09 1.78
CA GLU A 273 6.50 4.27 3.01
C GLU A 273 5.32 4.67 3.92
N GLU A 274 5.11 5.97 4.14
CA GLU A 274 3.95 6.47 4.88
C GLU A 274 2.62 6.07 4.23
N LEU A 275 2.52 6.15 2.90
CA LEU A 275 1.34 5.72 2.14
C LEU A 275 1.06 4.23 2.38
N GLN A 276 2.10 3.39 2.28
CA GLN A 276 1.99 1.95 2.51
C GLN A 276 1.55 1.65 3.94
N GLN A 277 2.10 2.34 4.94
CA GLN A 277 1.71 2.20 6.35
C GLN A 277 0.25 2.59 6.57
N TRP A 278 -0.23 3.68 5.95
CA TRP A 278 -1.63 4.05 6.04
C TRP A 278 -2.55 3.03 5.38
N LEU A 279 -2.17 2.49 4.23
CA LEU A 279 -2.95 1.42 3.60
C LEU A 279 -2.99 0.14 4.44
N ASP A 280 -1.85 -0.29 4.98
CA ASP A 280 -1.78 -1.48 5.82
C ASP A 280 -2.54 -1.31 7.15
N THR A 281 -2.60 -0.09 7.70
CA THR A 281 -3.42 0.21 8.89
C THR A 281 -4.92 0.24 8.57
N LEU A 282 -5.31 0.81 7.43
CA LEU A 282 -6.70 0.85 6.99
C LEU A 282 -7.25 -0.53 6.59
N PHE A 283 -6.42 -1.38 5.97
CA PHE A 283 -6.85 -2.65 5.37
C PHE A 283 -6.21 -3.89 6.02
N ASN A 284 -5.85 -3.79 7.32
CA ASN A 284 -5.14 -4.79 8.15
C ASN A 284 -4.91 -6.17 7.48
N PRO A 285 -3.68 -6.49 7.04
CA PRO A 285 -3.38 -7.70 6.27
C PRO A 285 -3.49 -9.04 7.04
N GLN A 286 -4.08 -9.06 8.25
CA GLN A 286 -4.19 -10.25 9.11
C GLN A 286 -5.19 -11.32 8.65
N GLY A 287 -5.81 -11.16 7.48
CA GLY A 287 -6.78 -12.13 6.92
C GLY A 287 -6.21 -13.55 6.80
N GLY A 288 -4.92 -13.70 6.48
CA GLY A 288 -4.31 -15.02 6.27
C GLY A 288 -4.15 -15.88 7.54
N VAL A 289 -3.69 -15.29 8.64
CA VAL A 289 -3.34 -16.05 9.87
C VAL A 289 -4.59 -16.49 10.62
N GLN A 290 -5.61 -15.63 10.68
CA GLN A 290 -6.87 -15.94 11.34
C GLN A 290 -7.71 -16.91 10.50
N TYR A 291 -7.67 -16.80 9.16
CA TYR A 291 -8.33 -17.75 8.26
C TYR A 291 -7.65 -19.12 8.30
N MET A 292 -6.31 -19.18 8.29
CA MET A 292 -5.57 -20.44 8.48
C MET A 292 -5.86 -21.05 9.85
N ALA A 293 -5.81 -20.27 10.93
CA ALA A 293 -6.14 -20.74 12.27
C ALA A 293 -7.58 -21.28 12.37
N ARG A 294 -8.54 -20.65 11.67
CA ARG A 294 -9.93 -21.13 11.60
C ARG A 294 -10.07 -22.38 10.74
N LEU A 295 -9.36 -22.49 9.62
CA LEU A 295 -9.35 -23.70 8.79
C LEU A 295 -8.73 -24.88 9.55
N THR A 296 -7.62 -24.66 10.25
CA THR A 296 -6.99 -25.69 11.08
C THR A 296 -7.91 -26.10 12.22
N LEU A 297 -8.55 -25.13 12.89
CA LEU A 297 -9.49 -25.43 13.98
C LEU A 297 -10.76 -26.14 13.47
N ALA A 298 -11.30 -25.76 12.31
CA ALA A 298 -12.42 -26.44 11.68
C ALA A 298 -12.03 -27.88 11.26
N ALA A 299 -10.82 -28.08 10.73
CA ALA A 299 -10.29 -29.40 10.40
C ALA A 299 -10.10 -30.26 11.67
N GLU A 300 -9.58 -29.69 12.76
CA GLU A 300 -9.46 -30.37 14.05
C GLU A 300 -10.84 -30.77 14.61
N MET A 301 -11.83 -29.87 14.57
CA MET A 301 -13.19 -30.18 15.02
C MET A 301 -13.84 -31.27 14.17
N GLN A 302 -13.65 -31.25 12.84
CA GLN A 302 -14.19 -32.28 11.94
C GLN A 302 -13.52 -33.65 12.17
N ALA A 303 -12.22 -33.67 12.44
CA ALA A 303 -11.49 -34.87 12.84
C ALA A 303 -12.01 -35.43 14.18
N ALA A 304 -12.24 -34.56 15.17
CA ALA A 304 -12.77 -34.94 16.47
C ALA A 304 -14.21 -35.50 16.38
N LEU A 305 -15.08 -34.88 15.56
CA LEU A 305 -16.44 -35.39 15.30
C LEU A 305 -16.40 -36.76 14.62
N SER A 306 -15.53 -36.94 13.63
CA SER A 306 -15.37 -38.21 12.93
C SER A 306 -14.91 -39.31 13.88
N PHE A 307 -13.96 -39.03 14.77
CA PHE A 307 -13.51 -39.96 15.80
C PHE A 307 -14.64 -40.35 16.75
N LYS A 308 -15.45 -39.38 17.18
CA LYS A 308 -16.60 -39.61 18.08
C LYS A 308 -17.72 -40.43 17.42
N ILE A 309 -17.99 -40.21 16.13
CA ILE A 309 -18.95 -41.03 15.37
C ILE A 309 -18.44 -42.47 15.25
N LEU A 310 -17.15 -42.65 14.95
CA LEU A 310 -16.53 -43.98 14.87
C LEU A 310 -16.55 -44.72 16.22
N SER A 311 -16.34 -44.01 17.34
CA SER A 311 -16.43 -44.62 18.67
C SER A 311 -17.86 -45.01 19.03
N GLN A 312 -18.86 -44.17 18.71
CA GLN A 312 -20.27 -44.50 18.92
C GLN A 312 -20.76 -45.68 18.06
N LEU A 313 -20.27 -45.78 16.81
CA LEU A 313 -20.53 -46.95 15.96
C LEU A 313 -19.86 -48.22 16.50
N ARG A 314 -18.73 -48.10 17.18
CA ARG A 314 -18.04 -49.23 17.84
C ARG A 314 -18.72 -49.65 19.14
N GLU A 315 -19.29 -48.71 19.88
CA GLU A 315 -20.01 -48.96 21.14
C GLU A 315 -21.46 -49.39 20.94
N SER A 316 -22.05 -49.17 19.76
CA SER A 316 -23.38 -49.68 19.40
C SER A 316 -23.31 -51.20 19.27
N PRO A 317 -23.88 -51.99 20.21
CA PRO A 317 -23.85 -53.43 20.09
C PRO A 317 -24.69 -53.82 18.88
N THR A 318 -24.10 -54.56 17.95
CA THR A 318 -24.83 -55.23 16.89
C THR A 318 -25.94 -56.08 17.53
N HIS A 319 -27.18 -55.62 17.47
CA HIS A 319 -28.35 -56.41 17.88
C HIS A 319 -28.44 -57.60 16.92
N THR A 320 -27.89 -58.73 17.32
CA THR A 320 -28.17 -60.03 16.70
C THR A 320 -29.66 -60.32 16.93
N PRO A 321 -30.48 -60.46 15.87
CA PRO A 321 -31.89 -60.77 16.07
C PRO A 321 -31.98 -62.22 16.58
N THR A 322 -32.42 -62.37 17.81
CA THR A 322 -32.84 -63.65 18.39
C THR A 322 -34.04 -64.15 17.59
N ARG A 323 -33.80 -65.14 16.73
CA ARG A 323 -34.84 -65.86 16.01
C ARG A 323 -35.64 -66.70 17.00
N SER A 324 -36.87 -66.29 17.26
CA SER A 324 -37.85 -67.06 18.04
C SER A 324 -38.59 -68.08 17.17
N ALA A 325 -38.64 -69.30 17.70
CA ALA A 325 -39.66 -70.35 17.54
C ALA A 325 -39.73 -71.12 16.20
N PRO A 326 -40.39 -72.30 16.13
CA PRO A 326 -41.38 -72.86 17.07
C PRO A 326 -40.83 -73.82 18.14
#